data_AF-A0A915HQ74-F1
#
_entry.id   AF-A0A915HQ74-F1
#
_cell.length_a   1.000
_cell.length_b   1.000
_cell.length_c   1.000
_cell.angle_alpha   90.00
_cell.angle_beta   90.00
_cell.angle_gamma   90.00
#
_symmetry.space_group_name_H-M   'P 1'
#
loop_
_entity.id
_entity.type
_entity.pdbx_description
1 polymer ?
#
loop_
_entity_poly.entity_id
_entity_poly.type
_entity_poly.pdbx_seq_one_letter_code
_entity_poly.pdbx_strand_id
1 'polypeptide(L)'
;MNDEECDFRRMVIPEGFNYGLFLPPCNGRAGKFLVDDRIFRDYPFNDCPPYLELKYKKRVYKSFNIDTKVYKRLHSKHSLKRFFDLCEKREAKKVESLCQIGLDPNFHGIHG
;
A
#
# COMPACT_ATOMS: atom_id res chain seq x y z
N MET A 1 -19.17 34.50 3.07
CA MET A 1 -18.31 33.36 3.44
C MET A 1 -19.13 32.15 3.04
N ASN A 2 -18.87 31.59 1.86
CA ASN A 2 -19.63 30.43 1.40
C ASN A 2 -18.94 29.21 1.98
N ASP A 3 -19.60 28.57 2.93
CA ASP A 3 -19.23 27.26 3.43
C ASP A 3 -19.42 26.28 2.27
N GLU A 4 -18.33 25.95 1.57
CA GLU A 4 -18.25 24.71 0.82
C GLU A 4 -18.27 23.57 1.84
N GLU A 5 -19.48 23.20 2.27
CA GLU A 5 -19.71 21.96 3.00
C GLU A 5 -19.28 20.82 2.08
N CYS A 6 -18.06 20.31 2.29
CA CYS A 6 -17.55 19.12 1.62
C CYS A 6 -18.58 17.99 1.78
N ASP A 7 -19.34 17.73 0.72
CA ASP A 7 -20.32 16.65 0.69
C ASP A 7 -19.57 15.31 0.67
N PHE A 8 -19.22 14.83 1.87
CA PHE A 8 -18.61 13.52 2.09
C PHE A 8 -19.43 12.37 1.45
N ARG A 9 -20.72 12.57 1.17
CA ARG A 9 -21.58 11.55 0.55
C ARG A 9 -21.33 11.38 -0.95
N ARG A 10 -20.58 12.29 -1.59
CA ARG A 10 -20.24 12.24 -3.01
C ARG A 10 -18.75 12.04 -3.30
N MET A 11 -17.92 11.89 -2.27
CA MET A 11 -16.48 11.70 -2.46
C MET A 11 -16.19 10.28 -2.99
N VAL A 12 -16.22 10.13 -4.31
CA VAL A 12 -15.76 8.93 -4.99
C VAL A 12 -14.25 8.97 -5.05
N ILE A 13 -13.59 8.05 -4.35
CA ILE A 13 -12.15 7.87 -4.44
C ILE A 13 -11.86 7.04 -5.69
N PRO A 14 -11.14 7.58 -6.70
CA PRO A 14 -10.73 6.81 -7.87
C PRO A 14 -9.95 5.57 -7.44
N GLU A 15 -10.24 4.42 -8.04
CA GLU A 15 -9.65 3.14 -7.65
C GLU A 15 -9.79 2.86 -6.14
N GLY A 16 -10.92 3.23 -5.52
CA GLY A 16 -11.13 3.08 -4.07
C GLY A 16 -10.88 1.67 -3.51
N PHE A 17 -11.02 0.62 -4.34
CA PHE A 17 -10.70 -0.77 -3.96
C PHE A 17 -9.21 -1.01 -3.67
N ASN A 18 -8.33 -0.14 -4.20
CA ASN A 18 -6.89 -0.11 -3.94
C ASN A 18 -6.54 0.61 -2.64
N TYR A 19 -7.52 1.20 -1.95
CA TYR A 19 -7.36 1.75 -0.61
C TYR A 19 -7.77 0.72 0.45
N GLY A 20 -7.24 0.89 1.66
CA GLY A 20 -7.62 0.08 2.81
C GLY A 20 -7.49 0.86 4.10
N LEU A 21 -8.21 0.40 5.13
CA LEU A 21 -8.08 0.91 6.48
C LEU A 21 -6.74 0.44 7.05
N PHE A 22 -5.93 1.40 7.52
CA PHE A 22 -4.60 1.18 8.05
C PHE A 22 -4.58 1.54 9.54
N LEU A 23 -4.15 0.59 10.36
CA LEU A 23 -3.85 0.79 11.76
C LEU A 23 -2.42 1.35 11.89
N PRO A 24 -2.23 2.56 12.41
CA PRO A 24 -0.91 3.16 12.57
C PRO A 24 0.01 2.35 13.49
N PRO A 25 1.34 2.51 13.34
CA PRO A 25 2.30 1.93 14.28
C PRO A 25 2.05 2.45 15.71
N CYS A 26 2.13 1.57 16.70
CA CYS A 26 1.91 1.94 18.10
C CYS A 26 2.70 1.02 19.05
N ASN A 27 3.35 1.61 20.06
CA ASN A 27 4.14 0.90 21.08
C ASN A 27 5.14 -0.10 20.49
N GLY A 28 5.93 0.34 19.51
CA GLY A 28 6.94 -0.49 18.84
C GLY A 28 6.39 -1.54 17.86
N ARG A 29 5.06 -1.66 17.71
CA ARG A 29 4.44 -2.50 16.68
C ARG A 29 4.35 -1.73 15.37
N ALA A 30 4.77 -2.34 14.28
CA ALA A 30 4.61 -1.79 12.94
C ALA A 30 3.12 -1.62 12.61
N GLY A 31 2.80 -0.58 11.83
CA GLY A 31 1.46 -0.37 11.31
C GLY A 31 1.07 -1.46 10.31
N LYS A 32 -0.23 -1.65 10.10
CA LYS A 32 -0.75 -2.71 9.22
C LYS A 32 -2.11 -2.33 8.64
N PHE A 33 -2.40 -2.85 7.44
CA PHE A 33 -3.75 -2.84 6.93
C PHE A 33 -4.64 -3.79 7.73
N LEU A 34 -5.90 -3.41 7.91
CA LEU A 34 -6.93 -4.29 8.43
C LEU A 34 -7.26 -5.33 7.36
N VAL A 35 -7.60 -6.53 7.82
CA VAL A 35 -8.15 -7.61 7.01
C VAL A 35 -9.67 -7.46 7.00
N ASP A 36 -10.26 -7.57 5.80
CA ASP A 36 -11.68 -7.28 5.54
C ASP A 36 -12.65 -8.20 6.30
N ASP A 37 -12.25 -9.44 6.58
CA ASP A 37 -13.04 -10.48 7.25
C ASP A 37 -12.87 -10.51 8.79
N ARG A 38 -12.05 -9.61 9.35
CA ARG A 38 -11.80 -9.53 10.80
C ARG A 38 -12.51 -8.34 11.43
N ILE A 39 -13.21 -8.60 12.53
CA ILE A 39 -13.96 -7.56 13.28
C ILE A 39 -13.04 -6.51 13.92
N PHE A 40 -13.50 -5.26 13.99
CA PHE A 40 -12.73 -4.14 14.54
C PHE A 40 -12.26 -4.37 15.98
N ARG A 41 -13.10 -4.98 16.84
CA ARG A 41 -12.78 -5.19 18.26
C ARG A 41 -11.54 -6.07 18.47
N ASP A 42 -11.16 -6.89 17.49
CA ASP A 42 -9.98 -7.75 17.56
C ASP A 42 -8.68 -7.00 17.23
N TYR A 43 -8.74 -5.71 16.88
CA TYR A 43 -7.56 -4.90 16.65
C TYR A 43 -7.16 -4.15 17.92
N PRO A 44 -5.85 -4.10 18.24
CA PRO A 44 -5.36 -3.49 19.46
C PRO A 44 -5.27 -1.97 19.29
N PHE A 45 -6.41 -1.29 19.28
CA PHE A 45 -6.47 0.17 19.32
C PHE A 45 -5.93 0.66 20.67
N ASN A 46 -4.88 1.49 20.66
CA ASN A 46 -4.27 1.99 21.90
C ASN A 46 -4.40 3.52 22.08
N ASP A 47 -4.96 4.23 21.08
CA ASP A 47 -5.20 5.67 21.15
C ASP A 47 -6.59 5.98 21.70
N CYS A 48 -6.75 7.17 22.30
CA CYS A 48 -8.03 7.68 22.79
C CYS A 48 -8.27 9.10 22.23
N PRO A 49 -9.19 9.29 21.26
CA PRO A 49 -9.97 8.25 20.58
C PRO A 49 -9.12 7.42 19.61
N PRO A 50 -9.52 6.16 19.33
CA PRO A 50 -8.85 5.34 18.34
C PRO A 50 -9.12 5.89 16.94
N TYR A 51 -8.10 5.87 16.06
CA TYR A 51 -8.25 6.26 14.67
C TYR A 51 -7.62 5.25 13.70
N LEU A 52 -8.08 5.30 12.46
CA LEU A 52 -7.56 4.56 11.33
C LEU A 52 -7.23 5.54 10.21
N GLU A 53 -6.24 5.20 9.39
CA GLU A 53 -5.92 5.95 8.18
C GLU A 53 -6.51 5.22 6.96
N LEU A 54 -7.18 5.94 6.06
CA LEU A 54 -7.49 5.39 4.75
C LEU A 54 -6.28 5.57 3.84
N LYS A 55 -5.54 4.48 3.56
CA LYS A 55 -4.30 4.55 2.77
C LYS A 55 -4.40 3.75 1.49
N TYR A 56 -3.74 4.25 0.44
CA TYR A 56 -3.49 3.45 -0.75
C TYR A 56 -2.63 2.24 -0.36
N LYS A 57 -3.07 1.04 -0.75
CA LYS A 57 -2.38 -0.20 -0.44
C LYS A 57 -1.03 -0.16 -1.16
N LYS A 58 0.05 -0.15 -0.38
CA LYS A 58 1.44 -0.34 -0.82
C LYS A 58 2.09 -1.35 0.12
N ARG A 59 3.23 -1.90 -0.27
CA ARG A 59 4.00 -2.78 0.59
C ARG A 59 4.38 -2.05 1.88
N VAL A 60 4.01 -2.65 3.01
CA VAL A 60 4.42 -2.19 4.33
C VAL A 60 5.80 -2.79 4.61
N TYR A 61 6.82 -1.93 4.67
CA TYR A 61 8.19 -2.33 4.98
C TYR A 61 8.41 -2.31 6.50
N LYS A 62 9.03 -3.35 7.05
CA LYS A 62 9.47 -3.36 8.46
C LYS A 62 10.55 -2.32 8.75
N SER A 63 11.36 -2.01 7.75
CA SER A 63 12.40 -0.97 7.77
C SER A 63 12.48 -0.33 6.39
N PHE A 64 12.39 1.00 6.29
CA PHE A 64 12.46 1.72 5.03
C PHE A 64 13.88 2.27 4.81
N ASN A 65 14.83 1.39 4.51
CA ASN A 65 16.24 1.74 4.26
C ASN A 65 16.59 1.74 2.77
N ILE A 66 15.62 1.96 1.88
CA ILE A 66 15.85 1.97 0.43
C ILE A 66 16.08 3.42 -0.01
N ASP A 67 17.19 3.66 -0.69
CA ASP A 67 17.47 4.97 -1.29
C ASP A 67 16.41 5.35 -2.34
N THR A 68 15.97 6.61 -2.31
CA THR A 68 14.91 7.13 -3.17
C THR A 68 15.21 6.96 -4.67
N LYS A 69 16.48 7.07 -5.10
CA LYS A 69 16.85 6.87 -6.51
C LYS A 69 16.73 5.41 -6.91
N VAL A 70 17.14 4.49 -6.04
CA VAL A 70 16.98 3.04 -6.24
C VAL A 70 15.48 2.71 -6.32
N TYR A 71 14.68 3.23 -5.39
CA TYR A 71 13.24 3.03 -5.38
C TYR A 71 12.59 3.48 -6.71
N LYS A 72 12.90 4.69 -7.19
CA LYS A 72 12.36 5.21 -8.46
C LYS A 72 12.77 4.33 -9.65
N ARG A 73 14.00 3.85 -9.68
CA ARG A 73 14.49 2.97 -10.76
C ARG A 73 13.74 1.63 -10.78
N LEU A 74 13.57 1.00 -9.61
CA LEU A 74 12.84 -0.27 -9.47
C LEU A 74 11.37 -0.16 -9.91
N HIS A 75 10.77 1.01 -9.74
CA HIS A 75 9.37 1.29 -10.12
C HIS A 75 9.24 2.06 -11.45
N SER A 76 10.26 2.00 -12.31
CA SER A 76 10.14 2.49 -13.69
C SER A 76 9.20 1.61 -14.51
N LYS A 77 8.51 2.17 -15.51
CA LYS A 77 7.58 1.43 -16.41
C LYS A 77 8.22 0.17 -17.00
N HIS A 78 9.49 0.25 -17.42
CA HIS A 78 10.25 -0.89 -17.93
C HIS A 78 10.45 -1.98 -16.86
N SER A 79 10.81 -1.60 -15.64
CA SER A 79 11.06 -2.56 -14.56
C SER A 79 9.77 -3.25 -14.10
N LEU A 80 8.66 -2.51 -14.01
CA LEU A 80 7.34 -3.08 -13.70
C LEU A 80 6.86 -4.03 -14.81
N LYS A 81 7.04 -3.67 -16.09
CA LYS A 81 6.75 -4.57 -17.20
C LYS A 81 7.58 -5.86 -17.12
N ARG A 82 8.89 -5.73 -16.89
CA ARG A 82 9.78 -6.89 -16.72
C ARG A 82 9.33 -7.78 -15.56
N PHE A 83 8.93 -7.19 -14.44
CA PHE A 83 8.40 -7.94 -13.30
C PHE A 83 7.14 -8.72 -13.70
N PHE A 84 6.20 -8.08 -14.40
CA PHE A 84 4.99 -8.73 -14.89
C PHE A 84 5.31 -9.89 -15.85
N ASP A 85 6.19 -9.68 -16.85
CA ASP A 85 6.59 -10.71 -17.80
C ASP A 85 7.23 -11.94 -17.09
N LEU A 86 7.95 -11.71 -15.97
CA LEU A 86 8.52 -12.79 -15.14
C LEU A 86 7.43 -13.56 -14.37
N CYS A 87 6.41 -12.87 -13.86
CA CYS A 87 5.24 -13.51 -13.24
C CYS A 87 4.47 -14.39 -14.24
N GLU A 88 4.22 -13.87 -15.46
CA GLU A 88 3.55 -14.64 -16.53
C GLU A 88 4.31 -15.91 -16.90
N LYS A 89 5.65 -15.83 -16.96
CA LYS A 89 6.53 -16.96 -17.23
C LYS A 89 6.75 -17.89 -16.02
N ARG A 90 6.13 -17.61 -14.88
CA ARG A 90 6.24 -18.38 -13.62
C ARG A 90 7.69 -18.50 -13.11
N GLU A 91 8.48 -17.46 -13.34
CA GLU A 91 9.89 -17.39 -12.95
C GLU A 91 10.06 -16.96 -11.48
N ALA A 92 9.55 -17.79 -10.56
CA ALA A 92 9.38 -17.44 -9.14
C ALA A 92 10.65 -16.91 -8.45
N LYS A 93 11.81 -17.53 -8.71
CA LYS A 93 13.10 -17.09 -8.13
C LYS A 93 13.50 -15.67 -8.57
N LYS A 94 13.19 -15.30 -9.81
CA LYS A 94 13.49 -13.97 -10.37
C LYS A 94 12.49 -12.92 -9.87
N VAL A 95 11.24 -13.31 -9.69
CA VAL A 95 10.21 -12.46 -9.05
C VAL A 95 10.62 -12.17 -7.60
N GLU A 96 10.99 -13.20 -6.86
CA GLU A 96 11.42 -13.08 -5.46
C GLU A 96 12.64 -12.16 -5.32
N SER A 97 13.66 -12.31 -6.18
CA SER A 97 14.85 -11.47 -6.12
C SER A 97 14.56 -9.99 -6.36
N LEU A 98 13.63 -9.66 -7.26
CA LEU A 98 13.14 -8.29 -7.45
C LEU A 98 12.43 -7.75 -6.20
N CYS A 99 11.60 -8.57 -5.56
CA CYS A 99 10.93 -8.20 -4.31
C CYS A 99 11.94 -8.02 -3.15
N GLN A 100 13.00 -8.83 -3.09
CA GLN A 100 14.04 -8.73 -2.05
C GLN A 100 14.83 -7.42 -2.15
N ILE A 101 15.11 -6.92 -3.36
CA ILE A 101 15.79 -5.63 -3.56
C ILE A 101 14.88 -4.41 -3.40
N GLY A 102 13.60 -4.61 -3.06
CA GLY A 102 12.69 -3.53 -2.69
C GLY A 102 11.69 -3.11 -3.78
N LEU A 103 11.49 -3.93 -4.82
CA LEU A 103 10.33 -3.74 -5.69
C LEU A 103 9.04 -4.02 -4.90
N ASP A 104 8.08 -3.11 -4.98
CA ASP A 104 6.73 -3.27 -4.44
C ASP A 104 5.84 -3.93 -5.51
N PRO A 105 5.39 -5.18 -5.31
CA PRO A 105 4.54 -5.87 -6.27
C PRO A 105 3.12 -5.30 -6.31
N ASN A 106 2.73 -4.47 -5.34
CA ASN A 106 1.40 -3.88 -5.27
C ASN A 106 1.34 -2.55 -6.04
N PHE A 107 1.69 -2.59 -7.33
CA PHE A 107 1.56 -1.46 -8.25
C PHE A 107 0.25 -1.59 -9.04
N HIS A 108 -0.48 -0.49 -9.19
CA HIS A 108 -1.71 -0.45 -9.97
C HIS A 108 -1.48 0.52 -11.12
N GLY A 109 -1.65 0.03 -12.36
CA GLY A 109 -1.39 0.77 -13.59
C GLY A 109 -0.08 0.39 -14.31
N ILE A 110 -0.19 -0.48 -15.33
CA ILE A 110 0.64 -0.46 -16.56
C ILE A 110 -0.26 -0.16 -17.78
N HIS A 111 -1.32 0.64 -17.59
CA HIS A 111 -2.16 1.13 -18.68
C HIS A 111 -1.99 2.64 -18.82
N GLY A 112 -0.96 2.98 -19.58
CA GLY A 112 -0.61 4.29 -20.10
C GLY A 112 0.64 4.11 -20.94
#